data_AF-D9R3M7-F1
#
_entry.id   AF-D9R3M7-F1
#
_cell.length_a   1.000
_cell.length_b   1.000
_cell.length_c   1.000
_cell.angle_alpha   90.00
_cell.angle_beta   90.00
_cell.angle_gamma   90.00
#
_symmetry.space_group_name_H-M   'P 1'
#
loop_
_entity.id
_entity.type
_entity.pdbx_description
1 polymer ?
#
loop_
_entity_poly.entity_id
_entity_poly.type
_entity_poly.pdbx_seq_one_letter_code
_entity_poly.pdbx_strand_id
1 'polypeptide(L)'
;MGTKTKKVILYLVEGPTDEDALSPVLKKVFHREEVRFHVVHGDMTSNWRISGANAVKTVYEHMELERKRYGFEKRDIIKVIHLVDIDGAFIPEDRVLKGRDRTLRYYDDRIEAPDPERIIERNRRKSKILQRLCTADAVGKVPYFVYYFSRNLEHVLHNNEEDLSDDKKIRYADSFADKYGLDQKGFQDFMSSGDFAVPGEFHETWNFIMQDLNSLHRHCNFHLLFQNKEPEAAAGNRR
;
A
#
# COMPACT_ATOMS: atom_id res chain seq x y z
N MET A 1 31.42 -18.90 -13.42
CA MET A 1 30.74 -17.61 -13.68
C MET A 1 29.82 -17.36 -12.51
N GLY A 2 30.08 -16.34 -11.69
CA GLY A 2 29.22 -16.04 -10.55
C GLY A 2 27.84 -15.63 -11.06
N THR A 3 26.80 -16.38 -10.71
CA THR A 3 25.42 -15.98 -10.96
C THR A 3 25.22 -14.66 -10.23
N LYS A 4 24.96 -13.58 -10.99
CA LYS A 4 24.54 -12.29 -10.41
C LYS A 4 23.29 -12.60 -9.58
N THR A 5 23.38 -12.50 -8.25
CA THR A 5 22.21 -12.63 -7.38
C THR A 5 21.22 -11.56 -7.78
N LYS A 6 20.01 -11.99 -8.14
CA LYS A 6 18.93 -11.07 -8.48
C LYS A 6 18.50 -10.39 -7.19
N LYS A 7 18.56 -9.07 -7.13
CA LYS A 7 17.98 -8.31 -6.02
C LYS A 7 16.54 -8.01 -6.38
N VAL A 8 15.59 -8.64 -5.70
CA VAL A 8 14.15 -8.53 -5.96
C VAL A 8 13.51 -7.67 -4.88
N ILE A 9 12.75 -6.66 -5.32
CA ILE A 9 11.82 -5.93 -4.44
C ILE A 9 10.42 -6.44 -4.79
N LEU A 10 9.76 -7.08 -3.83
CA LEU A 10 8.42 -7.62 -4.01
C LEU A 10 7.38 -6.67 -3.44
N TYR A 11 6.53 -6.15 -4.31
CA TYR A 11 5.35 -5.37 -3.94
C TYR A 11 4.15 -6.31 -3.83
N LEU A 12 3.41 -6.21 -2.74
CA LEU A 12 2.08 -6.78 -2.59
C LEU A 12 1.08 -5.64 -2.71
N VAL A 13 0.08 -5.78 -3.57
CA VAL A 13 -0.94 -4.76 -3.82
C VAL A 13 -2.34 -5.39 -3.82
N GLU A 14 -3.36 -4.61 -3.49
CA GLU A 14 -4.73 -5.12 -3.35
C GLU A 14 -5.37 -5.39 -4.72
N GLY A 15 -5.17 -4.48 -5.68
CA GLY A 15 -5.79 -4.53 -7.00
C GLY A 15 -4.82 -4.50 -8.18
N PRO A 16 -5.26 -4.91 -9.37
CA PRO A 16 -4.45 -4.81 -10.59
C PRO A 16 -4.18 -3.35 -10.98
N THR A 17 -5.11 -2.43 -10.70
CA THR A 17 -4.95 -1.01 -11.01
C THR A 17 -3.82 -0.36 -10.21
N ASP A 18 -3.50 -0.89 -9.02
CA ASP A 18 -2.33 -0.47 -8.25
C ASP A 18 -1.02 -0.84 -8.94
N GLU A 19 -0.95 -2.08 -9.47
CA GLU A 19 0.20 -2.53 -10.26
C GLU A 19 0.32 -1.70 -11.53
N ASP A 20 -0.77 -1.53 -12.28
CA ASP A 20 -0.77 -0.81 -13.55
C ASP A 20 -0.29 0.64 -13.37
N ALA A 21 -0.74 1.33 -12.31
CA ALA A 21 -0.35 2.70 -12.00
C ALA A 21 1.11 2.81 -11.54
N LEU A 22 1.57 1.93 -10.64
CA LEU A 22 2.83 2.11 -9.91
C LEU A 22 4.01 1.34 -10.51
N SER A 23 3.77 0.21 -11.18
CA SER A 23 4.82 -0.65 -11.73
C SER A 23 5.74 0.06 -12.73
N PRO A 24 5.24 0.89 -13.68
CA PRO A 24 6.11 1.60 -14.62
C PRO A 24 7.11 2.52 -13.93
N VAL A 25 6.65 3.35 -12.99
CA VAL A 25 7.52 4.34 -12.31
C VAL A 25 8.43 3.69 -11.28
N LEU A 26 7.95 2.68 -10.53
CA LEU A 26 8.78 2.00 -9.52
C LEU A 26 9.91 1.18 -10.16
N LYS A 27 9.71 0.61 -11.34
CA LYS A 27 10.79 -0.01 -12.14
C LYS A 27 11.86 0.99 -12.58
N LYS A 28 11.53 2.28 -12.71
CA LYS A 28 12.51 3.35 -12.95
C LYS A 28 13.22 3.77 -11.67
N VAL A 29 12.46 3.96 -10.59
CA VAL A 29 13.01 4.30 -9.27
C VAL A 29 14.06 3.27 -8.84
N PHE A 30 13.71 1.99 -8.91
CA PHE A 30 14.56 0.87 -8.51
C PHE A 30 15.17 0.16 -9.72
N HIS A 31 15.79 0.94 -10.62
CA HIS A 31 16.37 0.42 -11.89
C HIS A 31 17.51 -0.61 -11.71
N ARG A 32 18.06 -0.77 -10.51
CA ARG A 32 19.12 -1.74 -10.21
C ARG A 32 18.57 -3.07 -9.68
N GLU A 33 17.31 -3.08 -9.26
CA GLU A 33 16.60 -4.21 -8.69
C GLU A 33 15.55 -4.73 -9.67
N GLU A 34 15.19 -6.00 -9.50
CA GLU A 34 14.06 -6.61 -10.18
C GLU A 34 12.79 -6.31 -9.36
N VAL A 35 12.00 -5.34 -9.80
CA VAL A 35 10.71 -4.99 -9.18
C VAL A 35 9.63 -5.97 -9.64
N ARG A 36 8.98 -6.62 -8.68
CA ARG A 36 7.90 -7.59 -8.90
C ARG A 36 6.66 -7.21 -8.11
N PHE A 37 5.50 -7.47 -8.67
CA PHE A 37 4.20 -7.25 -8.04
C PHE A 37 3.48 -8.58 -7.86
N HIS A 38 2.80 -8.70 -6.73
CA HIS A 38 1.79 -9.71 -6.47
C HIS A 38 0.47 -9.01 -6.19
N VAL A 39 -0.48 -9.18 -7.10
CA VAL A 39 -1.85 -8.71 -6.89
C VAL A 39 -2.57 -9.74 -6.02
N VAL A 40 -2.99 -9.32 -4.82
CA VAL A 40 -3.70 -10.18 -3.86
C VAL A 40 -5.13 -10.49 -4.32
N HIS A 41 -5.71 -9.62 -5.18
CA HIS A 41 -7.08 -9.66 -5.67
C HIS A 41 -8.13 -9.44 -4.56
N GLY A 42 -8.07 -8.24 -3.99
CA GLY A 42 -8.90 -7.77 -2.90
C GLY A 42 -8.11 -7.57 -1.61
N ASP A 43 -8.69 -6.81 -0.69
CA ASP A 43 -8.10 -6.58 0.61
C ASP A 43 -7.89 -7.91 1.35
N MET A 44 -6.69 -8.14 1.89
CA MET A 44 -6.39 -9.27 2.78
C MET A 44 -7.41 -9.38 3.92
N THR A 45 -8.04 -8.28 4.32
CA THR A 45 -9.02 -8.25 5.40
C THR A 45 -10.41 -8.76 4.97
N SER A 46 -10.67 -8.83 3.66
CA SER A 46 -11.90 -9.38 3.07
C SER A 46 -12.04 -10.89 3.27
N ASN A 47 -10.93 -11.61 3.46
CA ASN A 47 -10.97 -13.03 3.78
C ASN A 47 -11.25 -13.22 5.28
N TRP A 48 -12.39 -13.82 5.62
CA TRP A 48 -12.81 -14.08 7.01
C TRP A 48 -11.82 -14.94 7.82
N ARG A 49 -10.96 -15.70 7.14
CA ARG A 49 -9.93 -16.55 7.76
C ARG A 49 -8.70 -15.76 8.19
N ILE A 50 -8.55 -14.52 7.73
CA ILE A 50 -7.42 -13.65 8.07
C ILE A 50 -7.80 -12.80 9.29
N SER A 51 -6.86 -12.74 10.23
CA SER A 51 -6.94 -12.06 11.52
C SER A 51 -5.58 -11.45 11.86
N GLY A 52 -5.52 -10.61 12.88
CA GLY A 52 -4.23 -10.10 13.38
C GLY A 52 -3.25 -11.21 13.76
N ALA A 53 -3.71 -12.40 14.16
CA ALA A 53 -2.81 -13.50 14.56
C ALA A 53 -2.06 -14.14 13.38
N ASN A 54 -2.66 -14.15 12.18
CA ASN A 54 -2.08 -14.79 10.99
C ASN A 54 -1.74 -13.83 9.85
N ALA A 55 -2.01 -12.52 9.99
CA ALA A 55 -1.74 -11.52 8.95
C ALA A 55 -0.32 -11.61 8.37
N VAL A 56 0.72 -11.57 9.22
CA VAL A 56 2.14 -11.67 8.80
C VAL A 56 2.44 -13.01 8.11
N LYS A 57 1.81 -14.10 8.59
CA LYS A 57 1.94 -15.42 7.97
C LYS A 57 1.32 -15.43 6.57
N THR A 58 0.18 -14.78 6.37
CA THR A 58 -0.45 -14.69 5.06
C THR A 58 0.40 -13.86 4.09
N VAL A 59 0.99 -12.74 4.55
CA VAL A 59 1.97 -11.99 3.75
C VAL A 59 3.15 -12.88 3.34
N TYR A 60 3.65 -13.73 4.25
CA TYR A 60 4.68 -14.71 3.92
C TYR A 60 4.23 -15.74 2.87
N GLU A 61 2.97 -16.19 2.92
CA GLU A 61 2.41 -17.11 1.93
C GLU A 61 2.34 -16.46 0.54
N HIS A 62 1.91 -15.19 0.43
CA HIS A 62 1.95 -14.42 -0.83
C HIS A 62 3.38 -14.27 -1.35
N MET A 63 4.34 -13.94 -0.48
CA MET A 63 5.76 -13.89 -0.84
C MET A 63 6.26 -15.23 -1.37
N GLU A 64 5.91 -16.35 -0.72
CA GLU A 64 6.33 -17.69 -1.15
C GLU A 64 5.68 -18.12 -2.47
N LEU A 65 4.45 -17.69 -2.75
CA LEU A 65 3.79 -17.94 -4.04
C LEU A 65 4.60 -17.32 -5.19
N GLU A 66 4.93 -16.02 -5.09
CA GLU A 66 5.72 -15.35 -6.12
C GLU A 66 7.16 -15.86 -6.21
N ARG A 67 7.77 -16.13 -5.06
CA ARG A 67 9.11 -16.73 -5.00
C ARG A 67 9.16 -18.04 -5.78
N LYS A 68 8.17 -18.92 -5.60
CA LYS A 68 8.09 -20.20 -6.31
C LYS A 68 7.74 -20.01 -7.79
N ARG A 69 6.82 -19.11 -8.12
CA ARG A 69 6.38 -18.81 -9.49
C ARG A 69 7.54 -18.40 -10.39
N TYR A 70 8.45 -17.58 -9.87
CA TYR A 70 9.59 -17.04 -10.62
C TYR A 70 10.94 -17.70 -10.30
N GLY A 71 10.95 -18.73 -9.44
CA GLY A 71 12.15 -19.50 -9.11
C GLY A 71 13.20 -18.71 -8.32
N PHE A 72 12.79 -17.70 -7.56
CA PHE A 72 13.71 -16.93 -6.72
C PHE A 72 14.13 -17.72 -5.48
N GLU A 73 15.34 -17.46 -5.01
CA GLU A 73 15.72 -17.85 -3.67
C GLU A 73 15.26 -16.80 -2.65
N LYS A 74 15.08 -17.19 -1.39
CA LYS A 74 14.69 -16.21 -0.34
C LYS A 74 15.69 -15.07 -0.20
N ARG A 75 16.98 -15.36 -0.40
CA ARG A 75 18.06 -14.37 -0.38
C ARG A 75 18.03 -13.38 -1.54
N ASP A 76 17.31 -13.71 -2.62
CA ASP A 76 17.15 -12.82 -3.76
C ASP A 76 16.13 -11.71 -3.44
N ILE A 77 15.14 -12.00 -2.59
CA ILE A 77 14.14 -11.00 -2.15
C ILE A 77 14.75 -10.14 -1.04
N ILE A 78 15.11 -8.91 -1.37
CA ILE A 78 15.81 -8.01 -0.44
C ILE A 78 14.86 -7.22 0.47
N LYS A 79 13.62 -7.01 0.05
CA LYS A 79 12.55 -6.39 0.84
C LYS A 79 11.17 -6.72 0.25
N VAL A 80 10.16 -6.80 1.12
CA VAL A 80 8.75 -6.90 0.77
C VAL A 80 8.06 -5.60 1.14
N ILE A 81 7.38 -4.99 0.17
CA ILE A 81 6.61 -3.75 0.36
C ILE A 81 5.14 -4.11 0.16
N HIS A 82 4.29 -3.77 1.12
CA HIS A 82 2.85 -3.99 1.05
C HIS A 82 2.14 -2.65 0.97
N LEU A 83 1.35 -2.46 -0.07
CA LEU A 83 0.52 -1.28 -0.24
C LEU A 83 -0.91 -1.66 0.15
N VAL A 84 -1.48 -0.91 1.08
CA VAL A 84 -2.80 -1.20 1.63
C VAL A 84 -3.71 0.02 1.60
N ASP A 85 -4.98 -0.23 1.39
CA ASP A 85 -6.04 0.74 1.51
C ASP A 85 -6.46 0.83 2.99
N ILE A 86 -6.74 2.04 3.50
CA ILE A 86 -7.23 2.19 4.87
C ILE A 86 -8.75 2.07 4.94
N ASP A 87 -9.48 2.54 3.92
CA ASP A 87 -10.95 2.52 3.86
C ASP A 87 -11.68 3.07 5.11
N GLY A 88 -11.10 4.02 5.86
CA GLY A 88 -11.70 4.48 7.11
C GLY A 88 -11.73 3.41 8.22
N ALA A 89 -10.83 2.41 8.18
CA ALA A 89 -10.82 1.29 9.13
C ALA A 89 -10.64 1.69 10.61
N PHE A 90 -10.15 2.89 10.87
CA PHE A 90 -9.82 3.36 12.22
C PHE A 90 -10.84 4.35 12.80
N ILE A 91 -11.89 4.71 12.06
CA ILE A 91 -12.87 5.66 12.61
C ILE A 91 -13.69 5.07 13.75
N PRO A 92 -14.19 5.91 14.67
CA PRO A 92 -15.17 5.51 15.67
C PRO A 92 -16.43 4.90 15.05
N GLU A 93 -17.00 3.89 15.71
CA GLU A 93 -18.16 3.13 15.20
C GLU A 93 -19.41 3.99 15.07
N ASP A 94 -19.57 5.01 15.92
CA ASP A 94 -20.65 5.99 15.87
C ASP A 94 -20.56 6.93 14.65
N ARG A 95 -19.47 6.85 13.88
CA ARG A 95 -19.29 7.52 12.58
C ARG A 95 -19.62 6.62 11.40
N VAL A 96 -20.10 5.40 11.63
CA VAL A 96 -20.64 4.53 10.60
C VAL A 96 -22.17 4.55 10.69
N LEU A 97 -22.80 5.26 9.76
CA LEU A 97 -24.22 5.56 9.79
C LEU A 97 -25.00 4.82 8.71
N LYS A 98 -26.30 4.64 8.94
CA LYS A 98 -27.22 4.12 7.93
C LYS A 98 -27.40 5.17 6.83
N GLY A 99 -26.96 4.84 5.62
CA GLY A 99 -27.20 5.66 4.43
C GLY A 99 -28.66 5.58 3.96
N ARG A 100 -29.12 6.64 3.29
CA ARG A 100 -30.43 6.64 2.60
C ARG A 100 -30.38 5.83 1.30
N ASP A 101 -29.21 5.78 0.69
CA ASP A 101 -28.98 5.13 -0.58
C ASP A 101 -28.50 3.68 -0.41
N ARG A 102 -28.61 2.90 -1.48
CA ARG A 102 -28.17 1.48 -1.50
C ARG A 102 -26.67 1.32 -1.77
N THR A 103 -25.89 2.38 -1.60
CA THR A 103 -24.45 2.42 -1.89
C THR A 103 -23.66 2.83 -0.65
N LEU A 104 -22.41 2.38 -0.57
CA LEU A 104 -21.46 2.85 0.43
C LEU A 104 -21.00 4.26 0.06
N ARG A 105 -20.87 5.16 1.02
CA ARG A 105 -20.33 6.50 0.79
C ARG A 105 -19.39 6.91 1.91
N TYR A 106 -18.32 7.58 1.52
CA TYR A 106 -17.32 8.11 2.43
C TYR A 106 -17.42 9.63 2.43
N TYR A 107 -17.49 10.21 3.62
CA TYR A 107 -17.38 11.65 3.86
C TYR A 107 -16.20 11.89 4.78
N ASP A 108 -15.81 13.15 4.96
CA ASP A 108 -14.69 13.50 5.84
C ASP A 108 -14.99 13.28 7.32
N ASP A 109 -16.26 13.14 7.69
CA ASP A 109 -16.70 13.01 9.07
C ASP A 109 -17.42 11.69 9.40
N ARG A 110 -17.72 10.87 8.39
CA ARG A 110 -18.50 9.63 8.55
C ARG A 110 -18.44 8.72 7.33
N ILE A 111 -18.88 7.48 7.52
CA ILE A 111 -19.22 6.54 6.44
C ILE A 111 -20.73 6.32 6.48
N GLU A 112 -21.40 6.39 5.34
CA GLU A 112 -22.80 5.99 5.20
C GLU A 112 -22.90 4.68 4.42
N ALA A 113 -23.59 3.70 4.98
CA ALA A 113 -23.73 2.38 4.35
C ALA A 113 -25.16 1.84 4.43
N PRO A 114 -25.58 0.99 3.48
CA PRO A 114 -26.84 0.25 3.58
C PRO A 114 -26.85 -0.71 4.76
N ASP A 115 -25.69 -1.17 5.21
CA ASP A 115 -25.53 -2.06 6.36
C ASP A 115 -24.34 -1.57 7.21
N PRO A 116 -24.58 -0.65 8.17
CA PRO A 116 -23.54 -0.08 9.03
C PRO A 116 -22.80 -1.13 9.85
N GLU A 117 -23.51 -2.13 10.38
CA GLU A 117 -22.92 -3.17 11.22
C GLU A 117 -21.90 -4.00 10.44
N ARG A 118 -22.19 -4.29 9.16
CA ARG A 118 -21.23 -4.96 8.29
C ARG A 118 -19.95 -4.14 8.08
N ILE A 119 -20.06 -2.82 7.99
CA ILE A 119 -18.91 -1.91 7.84
C ILE A 119 -18.14 -1.79 9.16
N ILE A 120 -18.84 -1.71 10.30
CA ILE A 120 -18.22 -1.71 11.64
C ILE A 120 -17.41 -2.99 11.84
N GLU A 121 -17.99 -4.16 11.53
CA GLU A 121 -17.28 -5.44 11.67
C GLU A 121 -16.09 -5.53 10.70
N ARG A 122 -16.24 -5.05 9.47
CA ARG A 122 -15.10 -4.91 8.53
C ARG A 122 -14.00 -4.05 9.15
N ASN A 123 -14.33 -2.87 9.70
CA ASN A 123 -13.37 -1.94 10.29
C ASN A 123 -12.64 -2.54 11.48
N ARG A 124 -13.36 -3.18 12.40
CA ARG A 124 -12.77 -3.90 13.54
C ARG A 124 -11.77 -4.97 13.11
N ARG A 125 -12.08 -5.70 12.04
CA ARG A 125 -11.18 -6.73 11.52
C ARG A 125 -9.98 -6.10 10.80
N LYS A 126 -10.22 -5.11 9.95
CA LYS A 126 -9.21 -4.43 9.15
C LYS A 126 -8.19 -3.70 10.04
N SER A 127 -8.65 -2.90 11.00
CA SER A 127 -7.81 -2.23 11.98
C SER A 127 -6.88 -3.20 12.74
N LYS A 128 -7.39 -4.32 13.25
CA LYS A 128 -6.58 -5.33 13.96
C LYS A 128 -5.49 -5.97 13.08
N ILE A 129 -5.80 -6.20 11.80
CA ILE A 129 -4.83 -6.73 10.83
C ILE A 129 -3.76 -5.67 10.55
N LEU A 130 -4.17 -4.43 10.25
CA LEU A 130 -3.25 -3.32 9.94
C LEU A 130 -2.33 -3.00 11.12
N GLN A 131 -2.85 -2.96 12.35
CA GLN A 131 -2.05 -2.79 13.58
C GLN A 131 -0.98 -3.89 13.74
N ARG A 132 -1.29 -5.13 13.33
CA ARG A 132 -0.29 -6.19 13.32
C ARG A 132 0.75 -5.99 12.23
N LEU A 133 0.32 -5.63 11.02
CA LEU A 133 1.21 -5.50 9.87
C LEU A 133 2.17 -4.32 10.04
N CYS A 134 1.68 -3.17 10.52
CA CYS A 134 2.50 -1.96 10.70
C CYS A 134 3.55 -2.08 11.82
N THR A 135 3.47 -3.12 12.65
CA THR A 135 4.46 -3.42 13.70
C THR A 135 5.39 -4.59 13.34
N ALA A 136 5.26 -5.14 12.13
CA ALA A 136 6.11 -6.22 11.66
C ALA A 136 7.33 -5.65 10.91
N ASP A 137 8.54 -5.93 11.39
CA ASP A 137 9.77 -5.49 10.70
C ASP A 137 10.21 -6.44 9.58
N ALA A 138 9.71 -7.69 9.61
CA ALA A 138 10.10 -8.73 8.67
C ALA A 138 9.03 -9.80 8.46
N VAL A 139 9.07 -10.40 7.27
CA VAL A 139 8.24 -11.53 6.86
C VAL A 139 9.18 -12.63 6.38
N GLY A 140 9.20 -13.77 7.06
CA GLY A 140 10.08 -14.88 6.68
C GLY A 140 11.58 -14.53 6.71
N LYS A 141 11.99 -13.62 7.60
CA LYS A 141 13.34 -13.00 7.70
C LYS A 141 13.70 -12.00 6.59
N VAL A 142 12.79 -11.69 5.69
CA VAL A 142 12.95 -10.63 4.69
C VAL A 142 12.41 -9.33 5.28
N PRO A 143 13.12 -8.19 5.19
CA PRO A 143 12.61 -6.89 5.63
C PRO A 143 11.23 -6.59 5.04
N TYR A 144 10.32 -6.10 5.87
CA TYR A 144 8.93 -5.87 5.52
C TYR A 144 8.52 -4.43 5.84
N PHE A 145 7.81 -3.79 4.91
CA PHE A 145 7.27 -2.46 5.07
C PHE A 145 5.83 -2.44 4.56
N VAL A 146 4.94 -1.78 5.30
CA VAL A 146 3.56 -1.57 4.88
C VAL A 146 3.26 -0.08 4.81
N TYR A 147 2.91 0.39 3.61
CA TYR A 147 2.54 1.78 3.36
C TYR A 147 1.06 1.84 3.01
N TYR A 148 0.43 2.96 3.35
CA TYR A 148 -1.00 3.10 3.22
C TYR A 148 -1.42 4.20 2.24
N PHE A 149 -2.59 3.99 1.64
CA PHE A 149 -3.38 4.99 0.95
C PHE A 149 -4.72 5.15 1.67
N SER A 150 -5.10 6.39 2.00
CA SER A 150 -6.42 6.65 2.54
C SER A 150 -7.51 6.34 1.52
N ARG A 151 -8.58 5.68 1.96
CA ARG A 151 -9.63 5.11 1.10
C ARG A 151 -9.04 4.14 0.08
N ASN A 152 -8.49 4.64 -1.04
CA ASN A 152 -7.80 3.85 -2.06
C ASN A 152 -6.77 4.69 -2.83
N LEU A 153 -5.99 4.01 -3.68
CA LEU A 153 -4.98 4.66 -4.53
C LEU A 153 -5.59 5.77 -5.38
N GLU A 154 -6.75 5.54 -6.04
CA GLU A 154 -7.35 6.55 -6.92
C GLU A 154 -7.78 7.82 -6.17
N HIS A 155 -8.28 7.68 -4.94
CA HIS A 155 -8.65 8.80 -4.07
C HIS A 155 -7.41 9.65 -3.72
N VAL A 156 -6.29 9.01 -3.35
CA VAL A 156 -5.05 9.72 -3.06
C VAL A 156 -4.48 10.39 -4.31
N LEU A 157 -4.42 9.68 -5.44
CA LEU A 157 -3.77 10.17 -6.66
C LEU A 157 -4.58 11.23 -7.40
N HIS A 158 -5.91 11.11 -7.43
CA HIS A 158 -6.79 11.94 -8.28
C HIS A 158 -7.75 12.85 -7.51
N ASN A 159 -7.74 12.80 -6.17
CA ASN A 159 -8.66 13.57 -5.33
C ASN A 159 -10.14 13.37 -5.73
N ASN A 160 -10.49 12.13 -6.09
CA ASN A 160 -11.85 11.77 -6.46
C ASN A 160 -12.52 11.01 -5.30
N GLU A 161 -13.69 11.48 -4.88
CA GLU A 161 -14.47 10.89 -3.78
C GLU A 161 -15.58 9.95 -4.26
N GLU A 162 -15.80 9.84 -5.57
CA GLU A 162 -16.82 8.98 -6.16
C GLU A 162 -16.41 7.50 -6.13
N ASP A 163 -17.40 6.61 -5.99
CA ASP A 163 -17.24 5.19 -6.32
C ASP A 163 -16.96 5.07 -7.83
N LEU A 164 -15.68 4.83 -8.16
CA LEU A 164 -15.25 4.67 -9.54
C LEU A 164 -15.64 3.29 -10.06
N SER A 165 -16.21 3.25 -11.27
CA SER A 165 -16.36 2.01 -12.03
C SER A 165 -14.98 1.45 -12.41
N ASP A 166 -14.90 0.15 -12.63
CA ASP A 166 -13.64 -0.52 -13.02
C ASP A 166 -12.99 0.15 -14.24
N ASP A 167 -13.79 0.52 -15.26
CA ASP A 167 -13.29 1.26 -16.43
C ASP A 167 -12.67 2.63 -16.09
N LYS A 168 -13.22 3.35 -15.09
CA LYS A 168 -12.65 4.63 -14.65
C LYS A 168 -11.34 4.40 -13.91
N LYS A 169 -11.27 3.36 -13.07
CA LYS A 169 -10.05 2.99 -12.34
C LYS A 169 -8.91 2.65 -13.29
N ILE A 170 -9.19 1.84 -14.31
CA ILE A 170 -8.20 1.51 -15.36
C ILE A 170 -7.69 2.77 -16.05
N ARG A 171 -8.59 3.67 -16.47
CA ARG A 171 -8.18 4.94 -17.11
C ARG A 171 -7.33 5.83 -16.21
N TYR A 172 -7.62 5.85 -14.91
CA TYR A 172 -6.84 6.59 -13.93
C TYR A 172 -5.44 5.98 -13.75
N ALA A 173 -5.36 4.65 -13.62
CA ALA A 173 -4.10 3.93 -13.58
C ALA A 173 -3.24 4.19 -14.83
N ASP A 174 -3.84 4.07 -16.03
CA ASP A 174 -3.18 4.37 -17.31
C ASP A 174 -2.69 5.82 -17.37
N SER A 175 -3.55 6.79 -17.02
CA SER A 175 -3.18 8.21 -17.03
C SER A 175 -2.06 8.52 -16.04
N PHE A 176 -2.02 7.84 -14.89
CA PHE A 176 -0.96 8.01 -13.91
C PHE A 176 0.35 7.40 -14.41
N ALA A 177 0.29 6.19 -14.98
CA ALA A 177 1.41 5.50 -15.60
C ALA A 177 2.00 6.30 -16.77
N ASP A 178 1.16 6.89 -17.63
CA ASP A 178 1.61 7.73 -18.75
C ASP A 178 2.31 9.00 -18.26
N LYS A 179 1.75 9.63 -17.21
CA LYS A 179 2.30 10.88 -16.66
C LYS A 179 3.65 10.65 -15.97
N TYR A 180 3.76 9.61 -15.16
CA TYR A 180 4.89 9.42 -14.23
C TYR A 180 5.79 8.24 -14.56
N GLY A 181 5.39 7.33 -15.44
CA GLY A 181 6.13 6.11 -15.77
C GLY A 181 7.54 6.35 -16.31
N LEU A 182 7.79 7.53 -16.86
CA LEU A 182 9.13 7.99 -17.29
C LEU A 182 9.67 9.16 -16.44
N ASP A 183 8.85 9.77 -15.59
CA ASP A 183 9.20 10.92 -14.76
C ASP A 183 9.32 10.53 -13.28
N GLN A 184 10.43 9.86 -12.96
CA GLN A 184 10.75 9.46 -11.59
C GLN A 184 10.74 10.66 -10.63
N LYS A 185 11.29 11.79 -11.05
CA LYS A 185 11.43 12.96 -10.18
C LYS A 185 10.06 13.58 -9.91
N GLY A 186 9.26 13.79 -10.96
CA GLY A 186 7.90 14.31 -10.81
C GLY A 186 7.02 13.39 -9.97
N PHE A 187 7.21 12.07 -10.04
CA PHE A 187 6.53 11.13 -9.16
C PHE A 187 6.97 11.28 -7.69
N GLN A 188 8.27 11.30 -7.42
CA GLN A 188 8.79 11.46 -6.05
C GLN A 188 8.37 12.80 -5.45
N ASP A 189 8.44 13.87 -6.24
CA ASP A 189 7.97 15.20 -5.86
C ASP A 189 6.47 15.13 -5.54
N PHE A 190 5.64 14.60 -6.44
CA PHE A 190 4.19 14.45 -6.22
C PHE A 190 3.85 13.69 -4.94
N MET A 191 4.50 12.55 -4.71
CA MET A 191 4.26 11.73 -3.51
C MET A 191 4.68 12.45 -2.22
N SER A 192 5.71 13.30 -2.29
CA SER A 192 6.31 13.97 -1.12
C SER A 192 5.78 15.38 -0.87
N SER A 193 5.18 16.02 -1.87
CA SER A 193 4.74 17.43 -1.82
C SER A 193 3.23 17.60 -1.75
N GLY A 194 2.47 16.49 -1.77
CA GLY A 194 1.02 16.53 -1.67
C GLY A 194 0.54 17.00 -0.30
N ASP A 195 -0.57 17.72 -0.29
CA ASP A 195 -1.42 17.97 0.88
C ASP A 195 -1.81 16.70 1.66
N PHE A 196 -1.61 15.54 1.04
CA PHE A 196 -1.87 14.22 1.60
C PHE A 196 -0.64 13.52 2.20
N ALA A 197 0.59 14.00 1.98
CA ALA A 197 1.79 13.34 2.48
C ALA A 197 1.90 13.56 4.01
N VAL A 198 1.81 12.48 4.80
CA VAL A 198 1.87 12.59 6.26
C VAL A 198 3.32 12.72 6.73
N PRO A 199 3.73 13.84 7.33
CA PRO A 199 5.11 14.03 7.76
C PRO A 199 5.45 13.15 8.97
N GLY A 200 6.74 12.87 9.13
CA GLY A 200 7.29 12.14 10.28
C GLY A 200 7.86 10.77 9.92
N GLU A 201 8.28 10.04 10.94
CA GLU A 201 8.82 8.69 10.81
C GLU A 201 7.72 7.66 10.56
N PHE A 202 8.11 6.47 10.08
CA PHE A 202 7.17 5.40 9.74
C PHE A 202 6.12 5.12 10.83
N HIS A 203 6.55 4.96 12.09
CA HIS A 203 5.63 4.70 13.19
C HIS A 203 4.74 5.91 13.53
N GLU A 204 5.25 7.13 13.38
CA GLU A 204 4.48 8.36 13.62
C GLU A 204 3.35 8.51 12.59
N THR A 205 3.62 8.23 11.32
CA THR A 205 2.59 8.27 10.27
C THR A 205 1.48 7.24 10.51
N TRP A 206 1.82 6.05 11.01
CA TRP A 206 0.85 5.03 11.40
C TRP A 206 0.05 5.43 12.63
N ASN A 207 0.68 6.03 13.65
CA ASN A 207 -0.05 6.56 14.81
C ASN A 207 -1.02 7.66 14.39
N PHE A 208 -0.61 8.53 13.47
CA PHE A 208 -1.46 9.60 12.93
C PHE A 208 -2.69 9.04 12.21
N ILE A 209 -2.53 8.11 11.26
CA ILE A 209 -3.67 7.61 10.46
C ILE A 209 -4.69 6.81 11.31
N MET A 210 -4.27 6.28 12.45
CA MET A 210 -5.12 5.57 13.40
C MET A 210 -5.92 6.49 14.34
N GLN A 211 -5.65 7.80 14.34
CA GLN A 211 -6.33 8.75 15.22
C GLN A 211 -7.59 9.33 14.58
N ASP A 212 -8.63 9.50 15.39
CA ASP A 212 -9.86 10.20 15.09
C ASP A 212 -10.46 9.82 13.73
N LEU A 213 -10.55 10.80 12.81
CA LEU A 213 -11.16 10.68 11.49
C LEU A 213 -10.11 10.70 10.38
N ASN A 214 -8.82 10.67 10.71
CA ASN A 214 -7.73 10.82 9.73
C ASN A 214 -7.80 9.72 8.65
N SER A 215 -8.28 8.53 9.00
CA SER A 215 -8.48 7.43 8.05
C SER A 215 -9.54 7.69 6.95
N LEU A 216 -10.37 8.73 7.09
CA LEU A 216 -11.32 9.19 6.06
C LEU A 216 -10.75 10.30 5.17
N HIS A 217 -9.76 11.04 5.66
CA HIS A 217 -9.14 12.16 4.96
C HIS A 217 -8.05 11.66 4.02
N ARG A 218 -7.72 12.48 3.02
CA ARG A 218 -6.76 12.12 1.98
C ARG A 218 -5.34 12.15 2.53
N HIS A 219 -4.84 10.99 2.96
CA HIS A 219 -3.50 10.82 3.53
C HIS A 219 -2.74 9.62 2.96
N CYS A 220 -1.41 9.72 2.92
CA CYS A 220 -0.52 8.66 2.46
C CYS A 220 0.87 8.80 3.11
N ASN A 221 1.51 7.69 3.42
CA ASN A 221 2.91 7.66 3.89
C ASN A 221 3.89 7.00 2.91
N PHE A 222 3.46 6.73 1.67
CA PHE A 222 4.29 6.01 0.69
C PHE A 222 5.55 6.78 0.28
N HIS A 223 5.58 8.09 0.46
CA HIS A 223 6.78 8.92 0.22
C HIS A 223 7.98 8.52 1.08
N LEU A 224 7.75 7.91 2.26
CA LEU A 224 8.81 7.41 3.14
C LEU A 224 9.68 6.34 2.48
N LEU A 225 9.15 5.62 1.49
CA LEU A 225 9.93 4.68 0.68
C LEU A 225 11.14 5.36 0.01
N PHE A 226 11.01 6.64 -0.36
CA PHE A 226 12.04 7.39 -1.07
C PHE A 226 12.97 8.17 -0.14
N GLN A 227 12.57 8.38 1.12
CA GLN A 227 13.38 9.08 2.12
C GLN A 227 14.43 8.18 2.76
N ASN A 228 14.16 6.87 2.81
CA ASN A 228 15.12 5.86 3.24
C ASN A 228 16.22 5.70 2.19
N LYS A 229 17.17 6.63 2.19
CA LYS A 229 18.42 6.51 1.46
C LYS A 229 19.10 5.21 1.89
N GLU A 230 19.17 4.22 0.99
CA GLU A 230 20.22 3.22 1.14
C GLU A 230 21.55 3.99 1.17
N PRO A 231 22.43 3.76 2.17
CA PRO A 231 23.74 4.38 2.15
C PRO A 231 24.43 3.98 0.85
N GLU A 232 24.71 4.95 -0.01
CA GLU A 232 25.57 4.74 -1.17
C GLU A 232 26.86 4.12 -0.65
N ALA A 233 27.09 2.85 -0.99
CA ALA A 233 28.36 2.20 -0.75
C ALA A 233 29.41 3.12 -1.38
N ALA A 234 30.24 3.72 -0.53
CA ALA A 234 31.31 4.63 -0.91
C ALA A 234 32.08 4.00 -2.08
N ALA A 235 31.82 4.53 -3.29
CA ALA A 235 32.54 4.15 -4.47
C ALA A 235 34.01 4.51 -4.23
N GLY A 236 34.86 3.52 -4.45
CA GLY A 236 36.24 3.48 -4.00
C GLY A 236 37.04 4.76 -4.22
N ASN A 237 37.81 5.13 -3.20
CA ASN A 237 39.09 5.78 -3.41
C ASN A 237 40.16 4.70 -3.44
N ARG A 238 40.45 4.20 -4.66
CA ARG A 238 41.79 3.71 -4.97
C ARG A 238 42.62 4.91 -5.38
N ARG A 239 43.58 5.30 -4.54
CA ARG A 239 44.93 5.64 -4.97
C ARG A 239 45.89 5.09 -3.92
#